data_AF-F0QD12-F1
#
_entry.id   AF-F0QD12-F1
#
_cell.length_a   1.000
_cell.length_b   1.000
_cell.length_c   1.000
_cell.angle_alpha   90.00
_cell.angle_beta   90.00
_cell.angle_gamma   90.00
#
_symmetry.space_group_name_H-M   'P 1'
#
loop_
_entity.id
_entity.type
_entity.pdbx_description
1 polymer ?
#
loop_
_entity_poly.entity_id
_entity_poly.type
_entity_poly.pdbx_seq_one_letter_code
_entity_poly.pdbx_strand_id
1 'polypeptide(L)'
;MARPSRIHTPPLSQTPGGNARADAVDALRGVAMVWMTVFHFCFDLSHFGYWPQDFRGDPAWTMQRTAIVSLFLFCAGLGQALAWQQGVGWRRFGQRWVRIAGCALLVSAGSYLMFPRSYIHFGVLHGMAVMLVVARCTAGWGGWLWPAGALALAAPWAGGWLLTGPTADWAPWFNSNALNWLGVVSRKPFTEDYVPVLPWLGVMWWGLAAGQWALRRRPGWLAMPVHRNVRPLAVLGSWSLSYYMLHQPVLIGALLATGWLLGRP
;
A
#
# COMPACT_ATOMS: atom_id res chain seq x y z
N MET A 1 -15.64 -68.60 22.76
CA MET A 1 -15.59 -67.69 21.60
C MET A 1 -15.79 -66.25 22.09
N ALA A 2 -14.71 -65.50 22.31
CA ALA A 2 -14.77 -64.12 22.78
C ALA A 2 -14.84 -63.16 21.58
N ARG A 3 -15.80 -62.22 21.59
CA ARG A 3 -15.91 -61.15 20.60
C ARG A 3 -14.75 -60.16 20.77
N PRO A 4 -14.10 -59.68 19.70
CA PRO A 4 -13.07 -58.66 19.82
C PRO A 4 -13.71 -57.32 20.22
N SER A 5 -13.14 -56.71 21.25
CA SER A 5 -13.44 -55.36 21.72
C SER A 5 -13.18 -54.34 20.61
N ARG A 6 -14.20 -53.57 20.22
CA ARG A 6 -14.01 -52.40 19.34
C ARG A 6 -13.17 -51.37 20.07
N ILE A 7 -11.96 -51.14 19.59
CA ILE A 7 -11.14 -50.01 19.99
C ILE A 7 -11.89 -48.75 19.52
N HIS A 8 -12.38 -47.97 20.47
CA HIS A 8 -12.89 -46.63 20.21
C HIS A 8 -11.68 -45.75 19.90
N THR A 9 -11.30 -45.64 18.63
CA THR A 9 -10.37 -44.62 18.18
C THR A 9 -11.09 -43.28 18.32
N PRO A 10 -10.66 -42.35 19.20
CA PRO A 10 -11.25 -41.02 19.22
C PRO A 10 -11.08 -40.40 17.84
N PRO A 11 -12.07 -39.63 17.33
CA PRO A 11 -11.88 -38.91 16.08
C PRO A 11 -10.64 -38.03 16.25
N LEU A 12 -9.66 -38.22 15.37
CA LEU A 12 -8.51 -37.33 15.25
C LEU A 12 -9.09 -35.92 15.24
N SER A 13 -8.75 -35.14 16.28
CA SER A 13 -9.11 -33.74 16.38
C SER A 13 -8.82 -33.11 15.02
N GLN A 14 -9.87 -32.69 14.32
CA GLN A 14 -9.73 -31.96 13.09
C GLN A 14 -8.85 -30.76 13.43
N THR A 15 -7.60 -30.79 12.98
CA THR A 15 -6.77 -29.60 12.95
C THR A 15 -7.61 -28.54 12.25
N PRO A 16 -7.76 -27.33 12.81
CA PRO A 16 -8.40 -26.26 12.07
C PRO A 16 -7.46 -25.89 10.91
N GLY A 17 -7.58 -26.63 9.81
CA GLY A 17 -7.00 -26.35 8.50
C GLY A 17 -7.76 -25.23 7.81
N GLY A 18 -8.08 -24.16 8.55
CA GLY A 18 -8.52 -22.91 7.98
C GLY A 18 -7.30 -22.07 7.70
N ASN A 19 -7.18 -21.53 6.48
CA ASN A 19 -6.24 -20.46 6.14
C ASN A 19 -6.15 -19.49 7.32
N ALA A 20 -5.06 -19.57 8.12
CA ALA A 20 -4.87 -18.67 9.24
C ALA A 20 -4.77 -17.27 8.64
N ARG A 21 -5.87 -16.52 8.72
CA ARG A 21 -5.92 -15.15 8.23
C ARG A 21 -4.86 -14.38 8.99
N ALA A 22 -4.10 -13.57 8.27
CA ALA A 22 -3.08 -12.73 8.87
C ALA A 22 -3.74 -11.51 9.53
N ASP A 23 -4.59 -11.77 10.53
CA ASP A 23 -5.47 -10.79 11.17
C ASP A 23 -4.67 -9.60 11.72
N ALA A 24 -3.45 -9.83 12.21
CA ALA A 24 -2.57 -8.77 12.67
C ALA A 24 -2.11 -7.84 11.52
N VAL A 25 -1.77 -8.40 10.36
CA VAL A 25 -1.38 -7.62 9.17
C VAL A 25 -2.57 -6.87 8.60
N ASP A 26 -3.73 -7.50 8.56
CA ASP A 26 -4.96 -6.85 8.12
C ASP A 26 -5.39 -5.75 9.10
N ALA A 27 -5.25 -5.94 10.42
CA ALA A 27 -5.51 -4.89 11.41
C ALA A 27 -4.58 -3.68 11.23
N LEU A 28 -3.29 -3.92 11.02
CA LEU A 28 -2.32 -2.85 10.77
C LEU A 28 -2.65 -2.08 9.48
N ARG A 29 -3.06 -2.79 8.43
CA ARG A 29 -3.55 -2.17 7.19
C ARG A 29 -4.84 -1.37 7.45
N GLY A 30 -5.74 -1.88 8.28
CA GLY A 30 -6.96 -1.17 8.70
C GLY A 30 -6.67 0.14 9.42
N VAL A 31 -5.66 0.18 10.30
CA VAL A 31 -5.18 1.43 10.91
C VAL A 31 -4.73 2.43 9.85
N ALA A 32 -3.90 1.97 8.90
CA ALA A 32 -3.43 2.82 7.79
C ALA A 32 -4.59 3.38 6.97
N MET A 33 -5.64 2.59 6.74
CA MET A 33 -6.84 3.00 6.01
C MET A 33 -7.63 4.09 6.73
N VAL A 34 -7.90 3.91 8.03
CA VAL A 34 -8.61 4.92 8.82
C VAL A 34 -7.81 6.22 8.85
N TRP A 35 -6.49 6.13 9.09
CA TRP A 35 -5.63 7.32 9.10
C TRP A 35 -5.62 8.04 7.75
N MET A 36 -5.49 7.31 6.65
CA MET A 36 -5.56 7.85 5.28
C MET A 36 -6.89 8.57 5.01
N THR A 37 -8.01 8.00 5.44
CA THR A 37 -9.33 8.62 5.27
C THR A 37 -9.47 9.92 6.07
N VAL A 38 -8.97 9.96 7.31
CA VAL A 38 -8.93 11.20 8.09
C VAL A 38 -8.05 12.25 7.40
N PHE A 39 -6.87 11.84 6.91
CA PHE A 39 -5.97 12.72 6.17
C PHE A 39 -6.64 13.31 4.92
N HIS A 40 -7.27 12.49 4.09
CA HIS A 40 -7.97 12.96 2.89
C HIS A 40 -9.21 13.80 3.21
N PHE A 41 -9.94 13.49 4.28
CA PHE A 41 -11.03 14.35 4.72
C PHE A 41 -10.54 15.75 5.08
N CYS A 42 -9.44 15.88 5.82
CA CYS A 42 -8.82 17.18 6.11
C CYS A 42 -8.32 17.88 4.84
N PHE A 43 -7.73 17.12 3.90
CA PHE A 43 -7.31 17.64 2.59
C PHE A 43 -8.49 18.20 1.80
N ASP A 44 -9.60 17.45 1.72
CA ASP A 44 -10.79 17.85 1.00
C ASP A 44 -11.46 19.07 1.65
N LEU A 45 -11.52 19.14 2.98
CA LEU A 45 -11.99 20.34 3.69
C LEU A 45 -11.18 21.57 3.30
N SER A 46 -9.86 21.44 3.14
CA SER A 46 -9.01 22.53 2.65
C SER A 46 -9.24 22.81 1.17
N HIS A 47 -9.41 21.77 0.35
CA HIS A 47 -9.64 21.91 -1.09
C HIS A 47 -10.94 22.65 -1.40
N PHE A 48 -12.02 22.33 -0.69
CA PHE A 48 -13.32 23.00 -0.80
C PHE A 48 -13.41 24.31 0.01
N GLY A 49 -12.32 24.76 0.63
CA GLY A 49 -12.25 26.05 1.33
C GLY A 49 -12.95 26.11 2.70
N TYR A 50 -13.38 24.98 3.26
CA TYR A 50 -13.97 24.92 4.60
C TYR A 50 -12.94 25.14 5.71
N TRP A 51 -11.72 24.63 5.52
CA TRP A 51 -10.63 24.75 6.48
C TRP A 51 -9.28 24.85 5.75
N PRO A 52 -8.85 26.05 5.34
CA PRO A 52 -7.63 26.23 4.56
C PRO A 52 -6.39 25.78 5.34
N GLN A 53 -5.60 24.87 4.77
CA GLN A 53 -4.37 24.33 5.33
C GLN A 53 -3.32 24.13 4.22
N ASP A 54 -2.03 24.13 4.57
CA ASP A 54 -0.94 23.89 3.60
C ASP A 54 -0.50 22.42 3.58
N PHE A 55 -1.16 21.60 2.76
CA PHE A 55 -0.81 20.19 2.59
C PHE A 55 0.47 19.93 1.77
N ARG A 56 1.06 20.98 1.16
CA ARG A 56 2.23 20.86 0.27
C ARG A 56 3.52 21.26 0.97
N GLY A 57 3.48 22.28 1.83
CA GLY A 57 4.63 22.81 2.55
C GLY A 57 4.74 22.37 4.01
N ASP A 58 3.62 22.16 4.71
CA ASP A 58 3.64 21.88 6.15
C ASP A 58 4.22 20.48 6.46
N PRO A 59 5.28 20.38 7.30
CA PRO A 59 5.82 19.11 7.77
C PRO A 59 4.77 18.21 8.44
N ALA A 60 3.80 18.76 9.15
CA ALA A 60 2.77 17.97 9.83
C ALA A 60 1.95 17.13 8.84
N TRP A 61 1.55 17.73 7.71
CA TRP A 61 0.78 17.02 6.68
C TRP A 61 1.66 16.13 5.80
N THR A 62 2.83 16.62 5.40
CA THR A 62 3.73 15.87 4.51
C THR A 62 4.34 14.63 5.18
N MET A 63 4.63 14.69 6.49
CA MET A 63 5.10 13.53 7.26
C MET A 63 3.99 12.51 7.50
N GLN A 64 2.76 12.96 7.76
CA GLN A 64 1.59 12.06 7.85
C GLN A 64 1.38 11.29 6.55
N ARG A 65 1.36 11.98 5.40
CA ARG A 65 1.27 11.34 4.07
C ARG A 65 2.36 10.27 3.91
N THR A 66 3.59 10.62 4.26
CA THR A 66 4.74 9.72 4.15
C THR A 66 4.60 8.49 5.06
N ALA A 67 4.16 8.67 6.30
CA ALA A 67 3.93 7.59 7.25
C ALA A 67 2.80 6.66 6.82
N ILE A 68 1.68 7.21 6.34
CA ILE A 68 0.52 6.46 5.83
C ILE A 68 0.95 5.57 4.65
N VAL A 69 1.59 6.14 3.63
CA VAL A 69 2.02 5.40 2.44
C VAL A 69 3.06 4.34 2.82
N SER A 70 4.00 4.69 3.70
CA SER A 70 5.00 3.74 4.21
C SER A 70 4.33 2.55 4.88
N LEU A 71 3.35 2.80 5.76
CA LEU A 71 2.64 1.74 6.47
C LEU A 71 1.87 0.82 5.51
N PHE A 72 1.21 1.39 4.50
CA PHE A 72 0.52 0.62 3.47
C PHE A 72 1.45 -0.29 2.68
N LEU A 73 2.56 0.25 2.20
CA LEU A 73 3.52 -0.51 1.40
C LEU A 73 4.28 -1.55 2.22
N PHE A 74 4.59 -1.23 3.48
CA PHE A 74 5.14 -2.19 4.43
C PHE A 74 4.16 -3.36 4.66
N CYS A 75 2.87 -3.07 4.87
CA CYS A 75 1.82 -4.09 4.97
C CYS A 75 1.65 -4.91 3.68
N ALA A 76 1.82 -4.29 2.51
CA ALA A 76 1.83 -5.00 1.24
C ALA A 76 3.02 -5.97 1.14
N GLY A 77 4.21 -5.54 1.59
CA GLY A 77 5.39 -6.38 1.72
C GLY A 77 5.19 -7.57 2.67
N LEU A 78 4.62 -7.34 3.86
CA LEU A 78 4.23 -8.42 4.78
C LEU A 78 3.26 -9.42 4.11
N GLY A 79 2.29 -8.91 3.34
CA GLY A 79 1.38 -9.73 2.55
C GLY A 79 2.08 -10.56 1.48
N GLN A 80 3.12 -10.03 0.82
CA GLN A 80 3.95 -10.79 -0.11
C GLN A 80 4.75 -11.90 0.59
N ALA A 81 5.23 -11.66 1.82
CA ALA A 81 5.93 -12.68 2.61
C ALA A 81 5.01 -13.88 2.93
N LEU A 82 3.77 -13.60 3.32
CA LEU A 82 2.75 -14.62 3.58
C LEU A 82 2.40 -15.39 2.30
N ALA A 83 2.17 -14.68 1.19
CA ALA A 83 1.88 -15.31 -0.10
C ALA A 83 3.05 -16.16 -0.62
N TRP A 84 4.29 -15.75 -0.33
CA TRP A 84 5.49 -16.53 -0.61
C TRP A 84 5.55 -17.82 0.21
N GLN A 85 5.36 -17.74 1.53
CA GLN A 85 5.37 -18.90 2.41
C GLN A 85 4.25 -19.91 2.09
N GLN A 86 3.06 -19.40 1.71
CA GLN A 86 1.92 -20.23 1.31
C GLN A 86 2.06 -20.84 -0.09
N GLY A 87 3.16 -20.56 -0.82
CA GLY A 87 3.37 -21.09 -2.16
C GLY A 87 2.34 -20.62 -3.19
N VAL A 88 1.81 -19.40 -3.05
CA VAL A 88 0.80 -18.86 -3.99
C VAL A 88 1.37 -18.83 -5.41
N GLY A 89 0.73 -19.54 -6.34
CA GLY A 89 1.15 -19.61 -7.74
C GLY A 89 0.88 -18.34 -8.56
N TRP A 90 1.60 -18.20 -9.68
CA TRP A 90 1.53 -17.01 -10.57
C TRP A 90 0.12 -16.70 -11.09
N ARG A 91 -0.72 -17.71 -11.33
CA ARG A 91 -2.11 -17.50 -11.78
C ARG A 91 -2.92 -16.69 -10.77
N ARG A 92 -2.89 -17.06 -9.48
CA ARG A 92 -3.63 -16.36 -8.42
C ARG A 92 -3.04 -14.97 -8.18
N PHE A 93 -1.72 -14.84 -8.22
CA PHE A 93 -1.04 -13.54 -8.15
C PHE A 93 -1.50 -12.62 -9.29
N GLY A 94 -1.47 -13.10 -10.54
CA GLY A 94 -1.87 -12.35 -11.73
C GLY A 94 -3.32 -11.89 -11.69
N GLN A 95 -4.25 -12.73 -11.22
CA GLN A 95 -5.66 -12.35 -11.05
C GLN A 95 -5.83 -11.18 -10.08
N ARG A 96 -5.10 -11.19 -8.95
CA ARG A 96 -5.12 -10.08 -7.99
C ARG A 96 -4.44 -8.83 -8.57
N TRP A 97 -3.32 -9.02 -9.26
CA TRP A 97 -2.55 -7.95 -9.87
C TRP A 97 -3.36 -7.20 -10.94
N VAL A 98 -4.08 -7.90 -11.82
CA VAL A 98 -4.94 -7.29 -12.85
C VAL A 98 -6.02 -6.42 -12.22
N ARG A 99 -6.59 -6.80 -11.07
CA ARG A 99 -7.55 -5.95 -10.35
C ARG A 99 -6.91 -4.64 -9.87
N ILE A 100 -5.69 -4.70 -9.32
CA ILE A 100 -4.95 -3.51 -8.86
C ILE A 100 -4.60 -2.61 -10.05
N ALA A 101 -4.07 -3.19 -11.14
CA ALA A 101 -3.75 -2.46 -12.35
C ALA A 101 -5.00 -1.82 -13.00
N GLY A 102 -6.12 -2.55 -13.06
CA GLY A 102 -7.40 -2.01 -13.53
C GLY A 102 -7.90 -0.85 -12.66
N CYS A 103 -7.82 -0.98 -11.34
CA CYS A 103 -8.12 0.11 -10.41
C CYS A 103 -7.19 1.32 -10.61
N ALA A 104 -5.91 1.11 -10.89
CA ALA A 104 -4.97 2.19 -11.18
C ALA A 104 -5.42 3.00 -12.42
N LEU A 105 -5.77 2.32 -13.51
CA LEU A 105 -6.29 2.95 -14.73
C LEU A 105 -7.61 3.69 -14.48
N LEU A 106 -8.51 3.12 -13.68
CA LEU A 106 -9.77 3.78 -13.30
C LEU A 106 -9.53 5.06 -12.49
N VAL A 107 -8.55 5.05 -11.58
CA VAL A 107 -8.17 6.26 -10.82
C VAL A 107 -7.57 7.32 -11.74
N SER A 108 -6.73 6.95 -12.71
CA SER A 108 -6.24 7.90 -13.72
C SER A 108 -7.37 8.49 -14.54
N ALA A 109 -8.30 7.66 -15.04
CA ALA A 109 -9.45 8.14 -15.81
C ALA A 109 -10.35 9.07 -14.98
N GLY A 110 -10.70 8.67 -13.76
CA GLY A 110 -11.54 9.48 -12.86
C GLY A 110 -10.88 10.80 -12.47
N SER A 111 -9.60 10.78 -12.13
CA SER A 111 -8.85 12.02 -11.81
C SER A 111 -8.64 12.90 -13.03
N TYR A 112 -8.54 12.35 -14.25
CA TYR A 112 -8.48 13.15 -15.47
C TYR A 112 -9.78 13.92 -15.73
N LEU A 113 -10.92 13.31 -15.46
CA LEU A 113 -12.23 13.97 -15.58
C LEU A 113 -12.42 15.09 -14.55
N MET A 114 -11.93 14.89 -13.33
CA MET A 114 -12.09 15.85 -12.23
C MET A 114 -11.00 16.94 -12.19
N PHE A 115 -9.76 16.57 -12.50
CA PHE A 115 -8.56 17.40 -12.40
C PHE A 115 -7.69 17.30 -13.67
N PRO A 116 -8.16 17.78 -14.84
CA PRO A 116 -7.51 17.52 -16.12
C PRO A 116 -6.06 18.05 -16.22
N ARG A 117 -5.71 19.07 -15.42
CA ARG A 117 -4.36 19.67 -15.40
C ARG A 117 -3.38 18.99 -14.44
N SER A 118 -3.86 18.17 -13.52
CA SER A 118 -3.07 17.53 -12.44
C SER A 118 -3.47 16.07 -12.20
N TYR A 119 -4.08 15.43 -13.21
CA TYR A 119 -4.57 14.06 -13.11
C TYR A 119 -3.47 13.09 -12.65
N ILE A 120 -3.90 11.97 -12.07
CA ILE A 120 -3.00 10.96 -11.50
C ILE A 120 -2.45 10.09 -12.64
N HIS A 121 -1.31 10.46 -13.20
CA HIS A 121 -0.63 9.63 -14.21
C HIS A 121 0.20 8.51 -13.57
N PHE A 122 0.72 8.72 -12.35
CA PHE A 122 1.48 7.71 -11.61
C PHE A 122 1.34 7.86 -10.08
N GLY A 123 0.20 7.39 -9.56
CA GLY A 123 -0.09 7.35 -8.11
C GLY A 123 0.23 6.01 -7.44
N VAL A 124 -0.20 5.86 -6.18
CA VAL A 124 0.10 4.69 -5.33
C VAL A 124 -0.36 3.36 -5.93
N LEU A 125 -1.48 3.29 -6.65
CA LEU A 125 -1.93 2.05 -7.28
C LEU A 125 -1.06 1.65 -8.49
N HIS A 126 -0.55 2.63 -9.24
CA HIS A 126 0.39 2.39 -10.35
C HIS A 126 1.72 1.87 -9.81
N GLY A 127 2.26 2.58 -8.81
CA GLY A 127 3.45 2.16 -8.09
C GLY A 127 3.28 0.77 -7.48
N MET A 128 2.15 0.51 -6.81
CA MET A 128 1.82 -0.80 -6.23
C MET A 128 1.81 -1.90 -7.30
N ALA A 129 1.21 -1.67 -8.47
CA ALA A 129 1.19 -2.65 -9.56
C ALA A 129 2.61 -3.04 -9.99
N VAL A 130 3.51 -2.08 -10.14
CA VAL A 130 4.92 -2.35 -10.50
C VAL A 130 5.65 -3.04 -9.35
N MET A 131 5.59 -2.44 -8.15
CA MET A 131 6.33 -2.91 -6.98
C MET A 131 5.93 -4.33 -6.55
N LEU A 132 4.65 -4.72 -6.68
CA LEU A 132 4.21 -6.09 -6.35
C LEU A 132 4.85 -7.15 -7.26
N VAL A 133 5.05 -6.84 -8.55
CA VAL A 133 5.74 -7.75 -9.47
C VAL A 133 7.21 -7.85 -9.09
N VAL A 134 7.86 -6.72 -8.84
CA VAL A 134 9.27 -6.68 -8.41
C VAL A 134 9.45 -7.46 -7.10
N ALA A 135 8.65 -7.16 -6.08
CA ALA A 135 8.69 -7.84 -4.78
C ALA A 135 8.43 -9.36 -4.91
N ARG A 136 7.57 -9.78 -5.84
CA ARG A 136 7.33 -11.20 -6.10
C ARG A 136 8.55 -11.87 -6.73
N CYS A 137 9.18 -11.25 -7.71
CA CYS A 137 10.40 -11.76 -8.36
C CYS A 137 11.61 -11.78 -7.41
N THR A 138 11.68 -10.81 -6.49
CA THR A 138 12.77 -10.72 -5.50
C THR A 138 12.48 -11.45 -4.19
N ALA A 139 11.33 -12.10 -4.03
CA ALA A 139 10.96 -12.77 -2.79
C ALA A 139 11.95 -13.87 -2.36
N GLY A 140 12.69 -14.46 -3.30
CA GLY A 140 13.74 -15.43 -3.02
C GLY A 140 15.07 -14.84 -2.50
N TRP A 141 15.24 -13.51 -2.50
CA TRP A 141 16.51 -12.84 -2.14
C TRP A 141 16.88 -12.97 -0.65
N GLY A 142 15.92 -13.32 0.20
CA GLY A 142 16.16 -13.55 1.63
C GLY A 142 16.76 -12.32 2.32
N GLY A 143 17.95 -12.47 2.90
CA GLY A 143 18.63 -11.39 3.63
C GLY A 143 18.98 -10.17 2.78
N TRP A 144 19.16 -10.34 1.45
CA TRP A 144 19.50 -9.26 0.53
C TRP A 144 18.40 -8.20 0.36
N LEU A 145 17.16 -8.52 0.77
CA LEU A 145 16.06 -7.56 0.77
C LEU A 145 16.33 -6.36 1.71
N TRP A 146 17.11 -6.53 2.78
CA TRP A 146 17.45 -5.45 3.71
C TRP A 146 18.37 -4.39 3.07
N PRO A 147 19.57 -4.74 2.55
CA PRO A 147 20.44 -3.78 1.88
C PRO A 147 19.83 -3.25 0.58
N ALA A 148 19.08 -4.07 -0.19
CA ALA A 148 18.37 -3.58 -1.37
C ALA A 148 17.31 -2.53 -0.99
N GLY A 149 16.58 -2.75 0.11
CA GLY A 149 15.64 -1.76 0.64
C GLY A 149 16.32 -0.47 1.10
N ALA A 150 17.46 -0.58 1.78
CA ALA A 150 18.25 0.59 2.16
C ALA A 150 18.75 1.39 0.95
N LEU A 151 19.22 0.71 -0.10
CA LEU A 151 19.64 1.35 -1.35
C LEU A 151 18.48 2.03 -2.07
N ALA A 152 17.31 1.38 -2.13
CA ALA A 152 16.12 1.96 -2.72
C ALA A 152 15.63 3.20 -1.95
N LEU A 153 15.67 3.15 -0.62
CA LEU A 153 15.38 4.31 0.22
C LEU A 153 16.39 5.43 -0.01
N ALA A 154 17.68 5.10 -0.17
CA ALA A 154 18.76 6.07 -0.43
C ALA A 154 18.65 6.75 -1.82
N ALA A 155 17.90 6.16 -2.76
CA ALA A 155 17.87 6.57 -4.16
C ALA A 155 17.44 8.04 -4.42
N PRO A 156 16.49 8.65 -3.70
CA PRO A 156 16.12 10.05 -3.92
C PRO A 156 17.26 11.02 -3.58
N TRP A 157 18.08 10.73 -2.55
CA TRP A 157 19.23 11.57 -2.21
C TRP A 157 20.34 11.45 -3.26
N ALA A 158 20.65 10.23 -3.68
CA ALA A 158 21.61 9.99 -4.76
C ALA A 158 21.14 10.61 -6.08
N GLY A 159 19.85 10.43 -6.40
CA GLY A 159 19.19 11.00 -7.58
C GLY A 159 19.18 12.51 -7.58
N GLY A 160 18.86 13.14 -6.44
CA GLY A 160 18.93 14.57 -6.27
C GLY A 160 20.35 15.08 -6.56
N TRP A 161 21.36 14.52 -5.90
CA TRP A 161 22.76 14.89 -6.10
C TRP A 161 23.23 14.70 -7.56
N LEU A 162 22.88 13.59 -8.20
CA LEU A 162 23.21 13.30 -9.60
C LEU A 162 22.55 14.30 -10.57
N LEU A 163 21.25 14.54 -10.41
CA LEU A 163 20.44 15.34 -11.33
C LEU A 163 20.54 16.86 -11.10
N THR A 164 21.10 17.30 -9.97
CA THR A 164 21.45 18.73 -9.74
C THR A 164 22.93 19.01 -9.88
N GLY A 165 23.77 17.98 -10.02
CA GLY A 165 25.22 18.11 -10.11
C GLY A 165 25.78 17.42 -11.37
N PRO A 166 26.48 16.28 -11.27
CA PRO A 166 27.27 15.72 -12.37
C PRO A 166 26.50 15.40 -13.66
N THR A 167 25.20 15.12 -13.56
CA THR A 167 24.34 14.72 -14.69
C THR A 167 23.13 15.64 -14.83
N ALA A 168 23.30 16.94 -14.56
CA ALA A 168 22.21 17.92 -14.64
C ALA A 168 21.48 17.92 -16.00
N ASP A 169 22.20 17.65 -17.10
CA ASP A 169 21.62 17.58 -18.45
C ASP A 169 20.58 16.45 -18.61
N TRP A 170 20.61 15.43 -17.73
CA TRP A 170 19.67 14.31 -17.76
C TRP A 170 18.38 14.62 -16.99
N ALA A 171 18.38 15.67 -16.16
CA ALA A 171 17.23 16.04 -15.34
C ALA A 171 15.93 16.25 -16.13
N PRO A 172 15.91 16.85 -17.34
CA PRO A 172 14.68 16.96 -18.13
C PRO A 172 14.05 15.60 -18.48
N TRP A 173 14.87 14.59 -18.80
CA TRP A 173 14.37 13.25 -19.11
C TRP A 173 13.79 12.57 -17.88
N PHE A 174 14.51 12.62 -16.77
CA PHE A 174 14.06 12.02 -15.50
C PHE A 174 12.82 12.71 -14.91
N ASN A 175 12.67 14.02 -15.12
CA ASN A 175 11.48 14.76 -14.71
C ASN A 175 10.27 14.57 -15.65
N SER A 176 10.47 13.98 -16.83
CA SER A 176 9.38 13.70 -17.77
C SER A 176 8.46 12.58 -17.27
N ASN A 177 7.22 12.54 -17.75
CA ASN A 177 6.27 11.47 -17.39
C ASN A 177 6.74 10.07 -17.83
N ALA A 178 7.70 9.99 -18.76
CA ALA A 178 8.26 8.72 -19.21
C ALA A 178 9.18 8.05 -18.17
N LEU A 179 9.85 8.84 -17.31
CA LEU A 179 10.84 8.33 -16.36
C LEU A 179 10.60 8.73 -14.90
N ASN A 180 9.76 9.74 -14.64
CA ASN A 180 9.52 10.20 -13.27
C ASN A 180 8.96 9.09 -12.38
N TRP A 181 8.21 8.13 -12.93
CA TRP A 181 7.71 6.97 -12.20
C TRP A 181 8.81 6.11 -11.54
N LEU A 182 10.07 6.20 -11.98
CA LEU A 182 11.20 5.57 -11.30
C LEU A 182 11.48 6.19 -9.93
N GLY A 183 11.20 7.49 -9.77
CA GLY A 183 11.39 8.24 -8.52
C GLY A 183 12.73 8.95 -8.37
N VAL A 184 13.62 8.81 -9.35
CA VAL A 184 14.85 9.59 -9.47
C VAL A 184 14.51 10.89 -10.19
N VAL A 185 14.11 11.93 -9.45
CA VAL A 185 13.68 13.21 -10.01
C VAL A 185 14.35 14.37 -9.30
N SER A 186 14.61 15.48 -9.99
CA SER A 186 15.14 16.71 -9.37
C SER A 186 14.02 17.64 -8.88
N ARG A 187 12.80 17.49 -9.41
CA ARG A 187 11.60 18.19 -8.91
C ARG A 187 10.41 17.24 -8.90
N LYS A 188 9.51 17.42 -7.93
CA LYS A 188 8.27 16.65 -7.89
C LYS A 188 7.35 17.05 -9.06
N PRO A 189 6.73 16.10 -9.77
CA PRO A 189 5.75 16.43 -10.80
C PRO A 189 4.48 17.01 -10.16
N PHE A 190 3.76 17.80 -10.95
CA PHE A 190 2.48 18.37 -10.52
C PHE A 190 1.36 17.39 -10.83
N THR A 191 0.92 16.64 -9.82
CA THR A 191 -0.18 15.66 -9.90
C THR A 191 -0.80 15.47 -8.51
N GLU A 192 -2.09 15.09 -8.45
CA GLU A 192 -2.82 14.89 -7.18
C GLU A 192 -2.24 13.76 -6.33
N ASP A 193 -1.67 12.72 -6.95
CA ASP A 193 -0.93 11.69 -6.24
C ASP A 193 0.31 11.24 -7.02
N TYR A 194 1.43 11.25 -6.31
CA TYR A 194 2.72 10.84 -6.85
C TYR A 194 3.42 9.91 -5.86
N VAL A 195 3.46 8.63 -6.22
CA VAL A 195 4.13 7.55 -5.48
C VAL A 195 4.94 6.71 -6.48
N PRO A 196 6.14 7.18 -6.86
CA PRO A 196 7.02 6.46 -7.77
C PRO A 196 7.50 5.11 -7.21
N VAL A 197 8.27 4.35 -7.99
CA VAL A 197 8.85 3.08 -7.52
C VAL A 197 9.90 3.32 -6.43
N LEU A 198 10.83 4.25 -6.62
CA LEU A 198 11.80 4.64 -5.58
C LEU A 198 11.33 5.92 -4.88
N PRO A 199 11.42 6.02 -3.54
CA PRO A 199 12.05 5.08 -2.61
C PRO A 199 11.13 3.93 -2.13
N TRP A 200 9.87 3.98 -2.51
CA TRP A 200 8.76 3.21 -1.95
C TRP A 200 8.91 1.69 -2.03
N LEU A 201 9.58 1.19 -3.07
CA LEU A 201 9.94 -0.21 -3.22
C LEU A 201 10.83 -0.69 -2.06
N GLY A 202 11.67 0.18 -1.52
CA GLY A 202 12.50 -0.13 -0.36
C GLY A 202 11.67 -0.42 0.89
N VAL A 203 10.60 0.36 1.13
CA VAL A 203 9.66 0.10 2.22
C VAL A 203 8.93 -1.23 2.02
N MET A 204 8.50 -1.54 0.79
CA MET A 204 7.86 -2.81 0.48
C MET A 204 8.82 -3.99 0.67
N TRP A 205 10.08 -3.88 0.25
CA TRP A 205 11.11 -4.89 0.48
C TRP A 205 11.42 -5.09 1.96
N TRP A 206 11.46 -4.03 2.76
CA TRP A 206 11.59 -4.15 4.22
C TRP A 206 10.37 -4.83 4.84
N GLY A 207 9.16 -4.56 4.37
CA GLY A 207 7.96 -5.30 4.76
C GLY A 207 8.05 -6.79 4.41
N LEU A 208 8.52 -7.11 3.21
CA LEU A 208 8.73 -8.49 2.76
C LEU A 208 9.80 -9.20 3.61
N ALA A 209 10.94 -8.54 3.85
CA ALA A 209 12.04 -9.07 4.64
C ALA A 209 11.63 -9.30 6.11
N ALA A 210 10.95 -8.32 6.71
CA ALA A 210 10.40 -8.41 8.06
C ALA A 210 9.38 -9.54 8.17
N GLY A 211 8.50 -9.69 7.18
CA GLY A 211 7.53 -10.77 7.12
C GLY A 211 8.20 -12.14 7.03
N GLN A 212 9.18 -12.31 6.15
CA GLN A 212 9.94 -13.56 6.03
C GLN A 212 10.76 -13.87 7.29
N TRP A 213 11.31 -12.84 7.95
CA TRP A 213 12.00 -13.00 9.23
C TRP A 213 11.02 -13.45 10.33
N ALA A 214 9.86 -12.79 10.45
CA ALA A 214 8.84 -13.12 11.43
C ALA A 214 8.31 -14.54 11.22
N LEU A 215 8.03 -14.95 9.98
CA LEU A 215 7.56 -16.30 9.68
C LEU A 215 8.58 -17.40 10.02
N ARG A 216 9.88 -17.11 9.89
CA ARG A 216 10.96 -18.06 10.24
C ARG A 216 11.21 -18.14 11.75
N ARG A 217 11.15 -17.01 12.46
CA ARG A 217 11.54 -16.92 13.88
C ARG A 217 10.35 -17.01 14.85
N ARG A 218 9.20 -16.48 14.45
CA ARG A 218 7.98 -16.30 15.26
C ARG A 218 6.72 -16.46 14.38
N PRO A 219 6.47 -17.66 13.80
CA PRO A 219 5.39 -17.86 12.83
C PRO A 219 4.00 -17.43 13.35
N GLY A 220 3.78 -17.52 14.66
CA GLY A 220 2.54 -17.08 15.30
C GLY A 220 2.30 -15.57 15.33
N TRP A 221 3.29 -14.71 15.08
CA TRP A 221 3.11 -13.24 15.17
C TRP A 221 2.22 -12.68 14.06
N LEU A 222 2.38 -13.16 12.83
CA LEU A 222 1.58 -12.67 11.70
C LEU A 222 0.19 -13.31 11.66
N ALA A 223 0.04 -14.49 12.23
CA ALA A 223 -1.22 -15.25 12.32
C ALA A 223 -1.89 -15.12 13.70
N MET A 224 -1.44 -14.19 14.55
CA MET A 224 -2.00 -14.05 15.89
C MET A 224 -3.44 -13.51 15.79
N PRO A 225 -4.42 -14.15 16.46
CA PRO A 225 -5.76 -13.60 16.53
C PRO A 225 -5.69 -12.24 17.22
N VAL A 226 -6.31 -11.23 16.60
CA VAL A 226 -6.39 -9.90 17.19
C VAL A 226 -7.49 -9.84 18.26
N HIS A 227 -7.28 -8.98 19.25
CA HIS A 227 -8.29 -8.75 20.29
C HIS A 227 -9.64 -8.33 19.68
N ARG A 228 -10.76 -8.68 20.33
CA ARG A 228 -12.12 -8.40 19.82
C ARG A 228 -12.33 -6.93 19.41
N ASN A 229 -11.73 -6.01 20.17
CA ASN A 229 -11.83 -4.56 19.91
C ASN A 229 -11.06 -4.11 18.66
N VAL A 230 -10.05 -4.86 18.23
CA VAL A 230 -9.21 -4.57 17.05
C VAL A 230 -9.73 -5.31 15.81
N ARG A 231 -10.56 -6.34 15.99
CA ARG A 231 -11.18 -7.12 14.91
C ARG A 231 -11.87 -6.28 13.83
N PRO A 232 -12.57 -5.16 14.12
CA PRO A 232 -13.13 -4.31 13.07
C PRO A 232 -12.06 -3.75 12.12
N LEU A 233 -10.87 -3.40 12.62
CA LEU A 233 -9.75 -2.94 11.79
C LEU A 233 -9.22 -4.07 10.91
N ALA A 234 -9.15 -5.30 11.42
CA ALA A 234 -8.76 -6.46 10.61
C ALA A 234 -9.77 -6.73 9.49
N VAL A 235 -11.07 -6.66 9.80
CA VAL A 235 -12.12 -6.78 8.78
C VAL A 235 -11.96 -5.68 7.74
N LEU A 236 -11.82 -4.43 8.15
CA LEU A 236 -11.62 -3.30 7.23
C LEU A 236 -10.39 -3.51 6.34
N GLY A 237 -9.26 -3.91 6.92
CA GLY A 237 -8.01 -4.19 6.21
C GLY A 237 -8.08 -5.32 5.20
N SER A 238 -9.00 -6.28 5.39
CA SER A 238 -9.24 -7.36 4.42
C SER A 238 -9.96 -6.88 3.15
N TRP A 239 -10.64 -5.73 3.20
CA TRP A 239 -11.34 -5.07 2.08
C TRP A 239 -10.58 -3.85 1.54
N SER A 240 -9.27 -3.79 1.76
CA SER A 240 -8.48 -2.57 1.53
C SER A 240 -8.57 -1.98 0.14
N LEU A 241 -8.61 -2.81 -0.92
CA LEU A 241 -8.70 -2.31 -2.30
C LEU A 241 -10.05 -1.65 -2.57
N SER A 242 -11.15 -2.30 -2.18
CA SER A 242 -12.50 -1.75 -2.34
C SER A 242 -12.67 -0.45 -1.58
N TYR A 243 -12.21 -0.41 -0.33
CA TYR A 243 -12.23 0.80 0.48
C TYR A 243 -11.37 1.90 -0.12
N TYR A 244 -10.16 1.58 -0.58
CA TYR A 244 -9.28 2.53 -1.26
C TYR A 244 -9.97 3.15 -2.49
N MET A 245 -10.71 2.38 -3.27
CA MET A 245 -11.43 2.92 -4.43
C MET A 245 -12.63 3.81 -4.05
N LEU A 246 -13.25 3.57 -2.90
CA LEU A 246 -14.50 4.22 -2.51
C LEU A 246 -14.31 5.43 -1.59
N HIS A 247 -13.25 5.47 -0.77
CA HIS A 247 -13.12 6.51 0.25
C HIS A 247 -13.15 7.91 -0.37
N GLN A 248 -12.34 8.20 -1.39
CA GLN A 248 -12.23 9.55 -1.96
C GLN A 248 -13.52 10.00 -2.67
N PRO A 249 -14.16 9.21 -3.56
CA PRO A 249 -15.45 9.59 -4.13
C PRO A 249 -16.55 9.82 -3.08
N VAL A 250 -16.57 9.01 -2.02
CA VAL A 250 -17.56 9.14 -0.93
C VAL A 250 -17.32 10.42 -0.13
N LEU A 251 -16.06 10.74 0.23
CA LEU A 251 -15.71 11.96 0.96
C LEU A 251 -16.06 13.21 0.15
N ILE A 252 -15.65 13.26 -1.12
CA ILE A 252 -15.98 14.34 -2.04
C ILE A 252 -17.49 14.49 -2.18
N GLY A 253 -18.22 13.39 -2.44
CA GLY A 253 -19.67 13.42 -2.58
C GLY A 253 -20.39 13.92 -1.33
N ALA A 254 -19.92 13.53 -0.14
CA ALA A 254 -20.47 14.00 1.13
C ALA A 254 -20.23 15.51 1.35
N LEU A 255 -19.04 16.01 1.02
CA LEU A 255 -18.70 17.43 1.15
C LEU A 255 -19.44 18.30 0.14
N LEU A 256 -19.60 17.84 -1.11
CA LEU A 256 -20.41 18.52 -2.12
C LEU A 256 -21.88 18.60 -1.70
N ALA A 257 -22.46 17.49 -1.21
CA ALA A 257 -23.83 17.47 -0.71
C ALA A 257 -24.02 18.42 0.48
N THR A 258 -23.04 18.44 1.40
CA THR A 258 -23.06 19.36 2.55
C THR A 258 -22.95 20.82 2.11
N GLY A 259 -22.07 21.13 1.15
CA GLY A 259 -21.94 22.48 0.60
C GLY A 259 -23.21 22.99 -0.05
N TRP A 260 -23.84 22.13 -0.86
CA TRP A 260 -25.14 22.41 -1.46
C TRP A 260 -26.23 22.69 -0.42
N LEU A 261 -26.32 21.88 0.64
CA LEU A 261 -27.27 22.10 1.73
C LEU A 261 -27.01 23.38 2.52
N LEU A 262 -25.75 23.79 2.64
CA LEU A 262 -25.34 25.02 3.33
C LEU A 262 -25.41 26.27 2.43
N GLY A 263 -25.84 26.14 1.16
CA GLY A 263 -25.89 27.24 0.20
C GLY A 263 -24.51 27.81 -0.15
N ARG A 264 -23.44 27.02 0.03
CA ARG A 264 -22.09 27.39 -0.40
C ARG A 264 -21.93 27.01 -1.88
N PRO A 265 -21.32 27.88 -2.70
CA PRO A 265 -20.99 27.55 -4.08
C PRO A 265 -20.02 26.38 -4.17
#